data_AF-A0A919P719-F1
#
_entry.id   AF-A0A919P719-F1
#
_cell.length_a   1.000
_cell.length_b   1.000
_cell.length_c   1.000
_cell.angle_alpha   90.00
_cell.angle_beta   90.00
_cell.angle_gamma   90.00
#
_symmetry.space_group_name_H-M   'P 1'
#
loop_
_entity.id
_entity.type
_entity.pdbx_description
1 polymer ?
#
loop_
_entity_poly.entity_id
_entity_poly.type
_entity_poly.pdbx_seq_one_letter_code
_entity_poly.pdbx_strand_id
1 'polypeptide(L)'
;MSATIFGRNGTVWDGSKGAFFWTLDTVAEAIHDKDLGRQLHERSEAGVHWLDLEEFSPEGHDDILEILHAAADLGRARLPESAGREALIAQLDDLRNLE
;
A
#
# COMPACT_ATOMS: atom_id res chain seq x y z
N MET A 1 0.02 -14.51 8.26
CA MET A 1 -1.34 -14.02 7.93
C MET A 1 -1.22 -13.07 6.76
N SER A 2 -2.12 -13.16 5.78
CA SER A 2 -2.12 -12.35 4.56
C SER A 2 -2.98 -11.09 4.70
N ALA A 3 -2.81 -10.19 3.75
CA ALA A 3 -3.65 -9.03 3.46
C ALA A 3 -3.70 -8.82 1.95
N THR A 4 -4.73 -8.13 1.46
CA THR A 4 -5.05 -8.07 0.02
C THR A 4 -5.31 -6.64 -0.44
N ILE A 5 -4.87 -6.28 -1.64
CA ILE A 5 -5.26 -5.03 -2.31
C ILE A 5 -5.92 -5.42 -3.63
N PHE A 6 -7.16 -4.96 -3.83
CA PHE A 6 -7.90 -5.13 -5.08
C PHE A 6 -7.71 -3.86 -5.91
N GLY A 7 -7.07 -4.00 -7.08
CA GLY A 7 -6.97 -2.95 -8.07
C GLY A 7 -8.07 -3.06 -9.13
N ARG A 8 -8.00 -2.19 -10.13
CA ARG A 8 -8.86 -2.25 -11.32
C ARG A 8 -8.52 -3.44 -12.21
N ASN A 9 -9.43 -3.73 -13.13
CA ASN A 9 -9.31 -4.77 -14.14
C ASN A 9 -9.06 -6.18 -13.57
N GLY A 10 -9.41 -6.39 -12.30
CA GLY A 10 -9.21 -7.66 -11.60
C GLY A 10 -7.76 -7.92 -11.18
N THR A 11 -6.91 -6.88 -11.16
CA THR A 11 -5.58 -6.99 -10.55
C THR A 11 -5.74 -7.15 -9.04
N VAL A 12 -4.96 -8.07 -8.46
CA VAL A 12 -5.00 -8.36 -7.03
C VAL A 12 -3.57 -8.53 -6.55
N TRP A 13 -3.25 -7.85 -5.46
CA TRP A 13 -2.04 -8.08 -4.71
C TRP A 13 -2.37 -8.82 -3.42
N ASP A 14 -1.67 -9.91 -3.17
CA ASP A 14 -1.74 -10.67 -1.92
C ASP A 14 -0.36 -10.72 -1.28
N GLY A 15 -0.26 -10.22 -0.05
CA GLY A 15 1.02 -10.17 0.65
C GLY A 15 0.88 -10.35 2.15
N SER A 16 1.97 -10.12 2.87
CA SER A 16 1.98 -10.15 4.32
C SER A 16 1.29 -8.92 4.91
N LYS A 17 0.70 -9.07 6.10
CA LYS A 17 0.18 -7.93 6.87
C LYS A 17 1.23 -6.85 7.13
N GLY A 18 2.50 -7.24 7.29
CA GLY A 18 3.60 -6.28 7.47
C GLY A 18 3.80 -5.40 6.24
N ALA A 19 3.81 -5.99 5.04
CA ALA A 19 3.86 -5.23 3.79
C ALA A 19 2.64 -4.33 3.65
N PHE A 20 1.45 -4.87 3.90
CA PHE A 20 0.20 -4.13 3.79
C PHE A 20 0.12 -2.89 4.70
N PHE A 21 0.39 -3.05 5.99
CA PHE A 21 0.32 -1.93 6.92
C PHE A 21 1.41 -0.89 6.67
N TRP A 22 2.64 -1.35 6.34
CA TRP A 22 3.69 -0.43 5.94
C TRP A 22 3.30 0.40 4.70
N THR A 23 2.67 -0.24 3.72
CA THR A 23 2.17 0.42 2.52
C THR A 23 1.06 1.42 2.85
N LEU A 24 0.04 1.04 3.63
CA LEU A 24 -1.03 1.96 4.02
C LEU A 24 -0.50 3.21 4.73
N ASP A 25 0.40 3.03 5.70
CA ASP A 25 0.98 4.14 6.45
C ASP A 25 1.83 5.03 5.51
N THR A 26 2.61 4.41 4.61
CA THR A 26 3.41 5.14 3.62
C THR A 26 2.55 5.96 2.66
N VAL A 27 1.45 5.39 2.16
CA VAL A 27 0.49 6.11 1.29
C VAL A 27 -0.18 7.23 2.07
N ALA A 28 -0.66 6.96 3.28
CA ALA A 28 -1.30 7.96 4.13
C ALA A 28 -0.40 9.17 4.42
N GLU A 29 0.91 8.95 4.60
CA GLU A 29 1.89 10.01 4.81
C GLU A 29 2.24 10.78 3.51
N ALA A 30 2.37 10.07 2.40
CA ALA A 30 2.85 10.63 1.13
C ALA A 30 1.77 11.34 0.32
N ILE A 31 0.50 10.96 0.49
CA ILE A 31 -0.59 11.49 -0.32
C ILE A 31 -0.88 12.97 -0.03
N HIS A 32 -1.21 13.70 -1.09
CA HIS A 32 -1.47 15.12 -1.01
C HIS A 32 -2.83 15.41 -0.38
N ASP A 33 -3.85 14.62 -0.73
CA ASP A 33 -5.18 14.70 -0.14
C ASP A 33 -5.16 14.21 1.32
N LYS A 34 -5.34 15.16 2.26
CA LYS A 34 -5.29 14.88 3.70
C LYS A 34 -6.53 14.13 4.21
N ASP A 35 -7.66 14.25 3.54
CA ASP A 35 -8.85 13.47 3.90
C ASP A 35 -8.69 12.02 3.46
N LEU A 36 -8.09 11.80 2.29
CA LEU A 36 -7.77 10.45 1.82
C LEU A 36 -6.69 9.79 2.67
N GLY A 37 -5.62 10.52 2.99
CA GLY A 37 -4.57 10.02 3.89
C GLY A 37 -5.11 9.63 5.27
N ARG A 38 -6.01 10.45 5.85
CA ARG A 38 -6.70 10.12 7.09
C ARG A 38 -7.52 8.83 6.99
N GLN A 39 -8.30 8.65 5.92
CA GLN A 39 -9.11 7.44 5.72
C GLN A 39 -8.25 6.18 5.65
N LEU A 40 -7.11 6.23 4.96
CA LEU A 40 -6.17 5.11 4.87
C LEU A 40 -5.55 4.79 6.23
N HIS A 41 -5.21 5.81 7.01
CA HIS A 41 -4.69 5.64 8.37
C HIS A 41 -5.73 5.02 9.30
N GLU A 42 -6.98 5.48 9.27
CA GLU A 42 -8.08 4.91 10.07
C GLU A 42 -8.32 3.42 9.74
N ARG A 43 -8.20 3.02 8.47
CA ARG A 43 -8.29 1.61 8.05
C ARG A 43 -7.11 0.78 8.61
N SER A 44 -5.90 1.36 8.61
CA SER A 44 -4.71 0.77 9.21
C SER A 44 -4.92 0.51 10.71
N GLU A 45 -5.38 1.52 11.46
CA GLU A 45 -5.66 1.44 12.91
C GLU A 45 -6.80 0.47 13.25
N ALA A 46 -7.84 0.41 12.41
CA ALA A 46 -8.95 -0.53 12.58
C ALA A 46 -8.55 -2.00 12.33
N GLY A 47 -7.32 -2.26 11.89
CA GLY A 47 -6.82 -3.61 11.61
C GLY A 47 -7.49 -4.25 10.41
N VAL A 48 -7.99 -3.45 9.46
CA VAL A 48 -8.51 -3.97 8.20
C VAL A 48 -7.34 -4.57 7.42
N HIS A 49 -7.54 -5.73 6.81
CA HIS A 49 -6.50 -6.47 6.09
C HIS A 49 -6.78 -6.55 4.59
N TRP A 50 -7.60 -5.64 4.10
CA TRP A 50 -7.91 -5.52 2.69
C TRP A 50 -8.14 -4.05 2.31
N LEU A 51 -7.86 -3.72 1.06
CA LEU A 51 -8.15 -2.41 0.48
C LEU A 51 -8.70 -2.64 -0.93
N ASP A 52 -9.83 -2.01 -1.24
CA ASP A 52 -10.37 -2.01 -2.60
C ASP A 52 -10.19 -0.60 -3.18
N LEU A 53 -9.38 -0.52 -4.24
CA LEU A 53 -9.05 0.75 -4.89
C LEU A 53 -10.24 1.35 -5.65
N GLU A 54 -11.26 0.54 -5.99
CA GLU A 54 -12.49 1.02 -6.61
C GLU A 54 -13.43 1.75 -5.63
N GLU A 55 -13.16 1.68 -4.32
CA GLU A 55 -13.91 2.45 -3.31
C GLU A 55 -13.55 3.96 -3.29
N PHE A 56 -12.47 4.35 -3.98
CA PHE A 56 -11.99 5.73 -4.02
C PHE A 56 -12.44 6.46 -5.29
N SER A 57 -12.39 7.80 -5.27
CA SER A 57 -12.60 8.58 -6.49
C SER A 57 -11.52 8.24 -7.53
N PRO A 58 -11.76 8.46 -8.84
CA PRO A 58 -10.75 8.22 -9.86
C PRO A 58 -9.41 8.91 -9.57
N GLU A 59 -9.45 10.16 -9.10
CA GLU A 59 -8.26 10.92 -8.75
C GLU A 59 -7.55 10.34 -7.51
N GLY A 60 -8.31 9.99 -6.48
CA GLY A 60 -7.75 9.39 -5.27
C GLY A 60 -7.15 8.01 -5.53
N HIS A 61 -7.75 7.25 -6.43
CA HIS A 61 -7.19 5.99 -6.89
C HIS A 61 -5.84 6.19 -7.58
N ASP A 62 -5.77 7.10 -8.56
CA ASP A 62 -4.53 7.33 -9.31
C ASP A 62 -3.40 7.84 -8.38
N ASP A 63 -3.74 8.71 -7.42
CA ASP A 63 -2.82 9.19 -6.38
C ASP A 63 -2.29 8.05 -5.48
N ILE A 64 -3.18 7.14 -5.04
CA ILE A 64 -2.79 5.95 -4.26
C ILE A 64 -1.87 5.07 -5.12
N LEU A 65 -2.26 4.81 -6.35
CA LEU A 65 -1.57 3.89 -7.25
C LEU A 65 -0.14 4.35 -7.55
N GLU A 66 0.07 5.65 -7.77
CA GLU A 66 1.40 6.24 -7.95
C GLU A 66 2.33 5.88 -6.76
N ILE A 67 1.83 6.01 -5.53
CA ILE A 67 2.61 5.70 -4.34
C ILE A 67 2.80 4.19 -4.17
N LEU A 68 1.79 3.37 -4.48
CA LEU A 68 1.90 1.91 -4.46
C LEU A 68 2.99 1.41 -5.43
N HIS A 69 3.08 2.00 -6.63
CA HIS A 69 4.13 1.66 -7.60
C HIS A 69 5.53 2.08 -7.12
N ALA A 70 5.62 3.14 -6.31
CA ALA A 70 6.86 3.60 -5.69
C ALA A 70 7.21 2.86 -4.38
N ALA A 71 6.33 2.01 -3.86
CA ALA A 71 6.45 1.42 -2.52
C ALA A 71 7.78 0.67 -2.30
N ALA A 72 8.25 -0.11 -3.27
CA ALA A 72 9.52 -0.83 -3.15
C ALA A 72 10.73 0.10 -3.05
N ASP A 73 10.73 1.22 -3.78
CA ASP A 73 11.82 2.19 -3.75
C ASP A 73 11.81 2.99 -2.44
N LEU A 74 10.62 3.37 -1.97
CA LEU A 74 10.42 3.95 -0.64
C LEU A 74 10.85 2.98 0.47
N GLY A 75 10.54 1.69 0.32
CA GLY A 75 10.95 0.64 1.25
C GLY A 75 12.46 0.51 1.32
N ARG A 76 13.15 0.50 0.16
CA ARG A 76 14.62 0.52 0.10
C ARG A 76 15.22 1.74 0.81
N ALA A 77 14.59 2.91 0.68
CA ALA A 77 15.09 4.14 1.30
C ALA A 77 14.79 4.27 2.80
N ARG A 78 13.65 3.76 3.27
CA ARG A 78 13.10 4.07 4.61
C ARG A 78 13.10 2.90 5.59
N LEU A 79 13.04 1.65 5.12
CA LEU A 79 12.97 0.49 6.01
C LEU A 79 14.32 0.28 6.72
N PRO A 80 14.32 0.11 8.05
CA PRO A 80 15.54 -0.19 8.80
C PRO A 80 16.10 -1.56 8.40
N GLU A 81 17.42 -1.70 8.49
CA GLU A 81 18.09 -2.98 8.28
C GLU A 81 17.56 -4.03 9.26
N SER A 82 17.10 -5.16 8.72
CA SER A 82 16.59 -6.29 9.48
C SER A 82 16.62 -7.55 8.63
N ALA A 83 16.59 -8.72 9.27
CA ALA A 83 16.60 -10.01 8.58
C ALA A 83 15.42 -10.19 7.61
N GLY A 84 14.31 -9.47 7.80
CA GLY A 84 13.11 -9.53 6.95
C GLY A 84 13.02 -8.44 5.89
N ARG A 85 13.95 -7.49 5.83
CA ARG A 85 13.85 -6.30 4.99
C ARG A 85 13.73 -6.64 3.49
N GLU A 86 14.60 -7.49 2.97
CA GLU A 86 14.58 -7.85 1.54
C GLU A 86 13.31 -8.60 1.15
N ALA A 87 12.83 -9.50 2.02
CA ALA A 87 11.59 -10.22 1.80
C ALA A 87 10.36 -9.29 1.84
N LEU A 88 10.41 -8.23 2.64
CA LEU A 88 9.39 -7.19 2.67
C LEU A 88 9.44 -6.36 1.37
N ILE A 89 10.63 -5.90 0.96
CA ILE A 89 10.83 -5.15 -0.28
C ILE A 89 10.37 -5.93 -1.51
N ALA A 90 10.62 -7.23 -1.58
CA ALA A 90 10.15 -8.08 -2.67
C ALA A 90 8.61 -8.06 -2.80
N GLN A 91 7.89 -8.15 -1.69
CA GLN A 91 6.42 -8.04 -1.69
C GLN A 91 5.93 -6.65 -2.08
N LEU A 92 6.67 -5.60 -1.71
CA LEU A 92 6.34 -4.23 -2.13
C LEU A 92 6.59 -4.01 -3.62
N ASP A 93 7.52 -4.75 -4.23
CA ASP A 93 7.80 -4.68 -5.67
C ASP A 93 6.62 -5.23 -6.49
N ASP A 94 5.93 -6.25 -5.97
CA ASP A 94 4.74 -6.83 -6.60
C ASP A 94 3.58 -5.82 -6.74
N LEU A 95 3.54 -4.76 -5.91
CA LEU A 95 2.53 -3.69 -5.98
C LEU A 95 2.58 -2.90 -7.30
N ARG A 96 3.71 -2.95 -8.03
CA ARG A 96 3.85 -2.30 -9.36
C ARG A 96 2.93 -2.86 -10.43
N ASN A 97 2.39 -4.06 -10.19
CA ASN A 97 1.50 -4.73 -11.12
C ASN A 97 0.02 -4.43 -10.87
N LEU A 98 -0.31 -3.62 -9.85
CA LEU A 98 -1.67 -3.13 -9.62
C LEU A 98 -2.04 -2.09 -10.67
N GLU A 99 -3.32 -2.09 -11.04
CA GLU A 99 -3.94 -1.13 -11.97
C GLU A 99 -5.10 -0.38 -11.32
#